data_AF-A0A8G1H777-F1
#
_entry.id   AF-A0A8G1H777-F1
#
_cell.length_a   1.000
_cell.length_b   1.000
_cell.length_c   1.000
_cell.angle_alpha   90.00
_cell.angle_beta   90.00
_cell.angle_gamma   90.00
#
_symmetry.space_group_name_H-M   'P 1'
#
loop_
_entity.id
_entity.type
_entity.pdbx_description
1 polymer ?
#
loop_
_entity_poly.entity_id
_entity_poly.type
_entity_poly.pdbx_seq_one_letter_code
_entity_poly.pdbx_strand_id
1 'polypeptide(L)'
;MVQERITDGNRIAELLIAEIRGRQTGSFETLSTTSPADKNKIHTICVIDEELDSRREPNTEVIKSEIAEIIIKENSVHIVPKQNKQAVLRKAKNQGLDRSEDAVIVTQAAEVKRCVDTISALTDE
;
A
#
# COMPACT_ATOMS: atom_id res chain seq x y z
N MET A 1 -9.55 11.84 -25.72
CA MET A 1 -8.60 11.77 -24.59
C MET A 1 -8.04 10.36 -24.53
N VAL A 2 -6.77 10.18 -24.87
CA VAL A 2 -6.09 8.87 -24.80
C VAL A 2 -5.58 8.75 -23.37
N GLN A 3 -6.20 7.91 -22.54
CA GLN A 3 -5.58 7.49 -21.29
C GLN A 3 -4.35 6.67 -21.69
N GLU A 4 -3.14 7.16 -21.38
CA GLU A 4 -1.93 6.34 -21.47
C GLU A 4 -2.15 5.12 -20.60
N ARG A 5 -2.35 3.95 -21.23
CA ARG A 5 -2.37 2.67 -20.54
C ARG A 5 -0.94 2.41 -20.06
N ILE A 6 -0.61 2.89 -18.87
CA ILE A 6 0.58 2.47 -18.16
C ILE A 6 0.28 1.03 -17.70
N THR A 7 0.72 0.06 -18.51
CA THR A 7 0.72 -1.36 -18.13
C THR A 7 2.08 -1.77 -17.58
N ASP A 8 2.95 -0.84 -17.18
CA ASP A 8 4.25 -1.15 -16.59
C ASP A 8 4.11 -1.29 -15.07
N GLY A 9 4.32 -2.50 -14.55
CA GLY A 9 4.18 -2.77 -13.13
C GLY A 9 5.14 -1.96 -12.25
N ASN A 10 6.35 -1.61 -12.72
CA ASN A 10 7.26 -0.76 -11.95
C ASN A 10 6.68 0.65 -11.80
N ARG A 11 6.14 1.20 -12.88
CA ARG A 11 5.58 2.56 -12.86
C ARG A 11 4.28 2.63 -12.05
N ILE A 12 3.45 1.58 -12.12
CA ILE A 12 2.29 1.43 -11.23
C ILE A 12 2.75 1.35 -9.77
N ALA A 13 3.82 0.61 -9.49
CA ALA A 13 4.37 0.47 -8.14
C ALA A 13 4.91 1.80 -7.61
N GLU A 14 5.65 2.57 -8.43
CA GLU A 14 6.12 3.91 -8.07
C GLU A 14 4.96 4.83 -7.68
N LEU A 15 3.89 4.85 -8.49
CA LEU A 15 2.69 5.63 -8.20
C LEU A 15 2.00 5.17 -6.90
N LEU A 16 1.90 3.86 -6.71
CA LEU A 16 1.27 3.28 -5.53
C LEU A 16 2.08 3.55 -4.26
N ILE A 17 3.40 3.44 -4.33
CA ILE A 17 4.31 3.77 -3.22
C ILE A 17 4.22 5.26 -2.88
N ALA A 18 4.21 6.14 -3.89
CA ALA A 18 4.09 7.57 -3.69
C ALA A 18 2.75 7.97 -3.04
N GLU A 19 1.65 7.30 -3.41
CA GLU A 19 0.31 7.56 -2.85
C GLU A 19 0.16 7.01 -1.43
N ILE A 20 0.86 5.92 -1.09
CA ILE A 20 0.83 5.32 0.26
C ILE A 20 1.65 6.17 1.23
N ARG A 21 2.83 6.64 0.80
CA ARG A 21 3.77 7.32 1.67
C ARG A 21 3.19 8.65 2.19
N GLY A 22 3.07 8.77 3.51
CA GLY A 22 2.56 9.98 4.16
C GLY A 22 1.03 10.04 4.22
N ARG A 23 0.33 8.96 3.87
CA ARG A 23 -1.12 8.88 4.04
C ARG A 23 -1.45 8.65 5.51
N GLN A 24 -2.19 9.59 6.11
CA GLN A 24 -2.63 9.49 7.50
C GLN A 24 -3.75 8.46 7.66
N THR A 25 -3.63 7.62 8.69
CA THR A 25 -4.60 6.55 9.02
C THR A 25 -5.18 6.67 10.43
N GLY A 26 -4.73 7.65 11.20
CA GLY A 26 -5.18 7.93 12.56
C GLY A 26 -4.78 9.33 13.00
N SER A 27 -4.84 9.62 14.31
CA SER A 27 -4.46 10.95 14.82
C SER A 27 -2.96 11.25 14.70
N PHE A 28 -2.10 10.21 14.75
CA PHE A 28 -0.64 10.32 14.63
C PHE A 28 -0.01 9.18 13.80
N GLU A 29 -0.83 8.35 13.15
CA GLU A 29 -0.36 7.21 12.38
C GLU A 29 -0.31 7.53 10.89
N THR A 30 0.78 7.13 10.24
CA THR A 30 0.98 7.27 8.80
C THR A 30 1.30 5.93 8.15
N LEU A 31 0.89 5.78 6.89
CA LEU A 31 1.35 4.69 6.06
C LEU A 31 2.71 5.01 5.46
N SER A 32 3.56 4.00 5.44
CA SER A 32 4.87 4.05 4.81
C SER A 32 5.16 2.74 4.09
N THR A 33 6.20 2.76 3.28
CA THR A 33 6.65 1.59 2.53
C THR A 33 8.13 1.37 2.77
N THR A 34 8.51 0.15 3.13
CA THR A 34 9.92 -0.26 3.26
C THR A 34 10.27 -1.25 2.15
N SER A 35 11.49 -1.18 1.64
CA SER A 35 12.03 -2.16 0.68
C SER A 35 13.17 -2.90 1.35
N PRO A 36 13.17 -4.25 1.41
CA PRO A 36 14.38 -4.99 1.73
C PRO A 36 15.44 -4.65 0.68
N ALA A 37 16.69 -4.41 1.10
CA ALA A 37 17.80 -4.05 0.21
C ALA A 37 18.05 -5.10 -0.91
N ASP A 38 17.59 -6.33 -0.73
CA ASP A 38 17.78 -7.46 -1.65
C ASP A 38 16.58 -7.73 -2.58
N LYS A 39 15.47 -7.00 -2.46
CA LYS A 39 14.22 -7.31 -3.18
C LYS A 39 13.63 -6.08 -3.85
N ASN A 40 14.24 -5.62 -4.95
CA ASN A 40 13.74 -4.54 -5.82
C ASN A 40 12.32 -4.74 -6.38
N LYS A 41 11.63 -5.86 -6.07
CA LYS A 41 10.29 -6.18 -6.54
C LYS A 41 9.28 -6.41 -5.42
N ILE A 42 9.68 -6.31 -4.15
CA ILE A 42 8.79 -6.52 -3.01
C ILE A 42 8.96 -5.37 -2.01
N HIS A 43 7.90 -4.61 -1.78
CA HIS A 43 7.85 -3.58 -0.75
C HIS A 43 6.86 -3.99 0.34
N THR A 44 7.16 -3.70 1.59
CA THR A 44 6.24 -3.91 2.71
C THR A 44 5.54 -2.59 3.02
N ILE A 45 4.21 -2.63 3.14
CA ILE A 45 3.40 -1.51 3.63
C ILE A 45 3.33 -1.63 5.16
N CYS A 46 3.73 -0.55 5.83
CA CYS A 46 3.78 -0.47 7.27
C CYS A 46 2.93 0.69 7.78
N VAL A 47 2.41 0.53 8.99
CA VAL A 47 1.89 1.65 9.80
C VAL A 47 3.03 2.14 10.68
N ILE A 48 3.31 3.44 10.62
CA ILE A 48 4.29 4.12 11.44
C ILE A 48 3.54 5.02 12.42
N ASP A 49 3.97 5.02 13.68
CA ASP A 49 3.52 5.98 14.68
C ASP A 49 4.53 7.13 14.77
N GLU A 50 4.07 8.35 14.50
CA GLU A 50 4.86 9.56 14.73
C GLU A 50 4.72 9.95 16.21
N GLU A 51 5.44 9.24 17.09
CA GLU A 51 5.54 9.65 18.49
C GLU A 51 6.31 10.98 18.58
N LEU A 52 5.59 12.07 18.82
CA LEU A 52 6.14 13.35 19.30
C LEU A 52 6.59 13.22 20.77
N ASP A 53 7.45 12.26 21.11
CA ASP A 53 8.07 12.23 22.44
C ASP A 53 9.11 13.35 22.51
N SER A 54 8.82 14.36 23.33
CA SER A 54 9.66 15.54 23.54
C SER A 54 11.04 15.21 24.14
N ARG A 55 11.26 13.97 24.57
CA ARG A 55 12.53 13.43 25.07
C ARG A 55 13.28 12.55 24.08
N ARG A 56 12.66 12.13 22.97
CA ARG A 56 13.32 11.44 21.86
C ARG A 56 13.69 12.46 20.79
N GLU A 57 14.68 12.14 19.97
CA GLU A 57 14.93 12.97 18.78
C GLU A 57 13.65 13.00 17.93
N PRO A 58 13.18 14.18 17.47
CA PRO A 58 11.84 14.40 16.92
C PRO A 58 11.47 13.63 15.63
N ASN A 59 12.26 12.64 15.20
CA ASN A 59 12.07 11.90 13.96
C ASN A 59 12.26 10.37 14.13
N THR A 60 11.97 9.80 15.31
CA THR A 60 12.08 8.35 15.48
C THR A 60 10.82 7.67 14.96
N GLU A 61 10.77 7.35 13.67
CA GLU A 61 9.70 6.55 13.07
C GLU A 61 9.67 5.15 13.71
N VAL A 62 8.60 4.81 14.43
CA VAL A 62 8.41 3.46 15.00
C VAL A 62 7.44 2.66 14.13
N ILE A 63 7.93 1.57 13.53
CA ILE A 63 7.06 0.63 12.80
C ILE A 63 6.16 -0.07 13.80
N LYS A 64 4.86 0.23 13.76
CA LYS A 64 3.85 -0.37 14.63
C LYS A 64 3.39 -1.73 14.11
N SER A 65 3.16 -1.84 12.80
CA SER A 65 2.72 -3.07 12.17
C SER A 65 3.03 -3.11 10.68
N GLU A 66 3.21 -4.32 10.15
CA GLU A 66 3.28 -4.59 8.71
C GLU A 66 1.92 -5.11 8.23
N ILE A 67 1.25 -4.38 7.34
CA ILE A 67 -0.15 -4.65 7.00
C ILE A 67 -0.32 -5.34 5.65
N ALA A 68 0.63 -5.16 4.72
CA ALA A 68 0.57 -5.75 3.39
C ALA A 68 1.94 -5.77 2.69
N GLU A 69 2.05 -6.54 1.61
CA GLU A 69 3.21 -6.58 0.71
C GLU A 69 2.79 -6.18 -0.71
N ILE A 70 3.60 -5.35 -1.35
CA ILE A 70 3.49 -4.93 -2.74
C ILE A 70 4.47 -5.77 -3.54
N ILE A 71 3.97 -6.64 -4.40
CA ILE A 71 4.77 -7.48 -5.30
C ILE A 71 4.65 -6.92 -6.72
N ILE A 72 5.77 -6.44 -7.24
CA ILE A 72 5.87 -5.86 -8.58
C ILE A 72 6.03 -6.98 -9.61
N LYS A 73 5.12 -7.03 -10.58
CA LYS A 73 5.19 -7.91 -11.75
C LYS A 73 5.47 -7.07 -13.00
N GLU A 74 5.66 -7.74 -14.13
CA GLU A 74 5.96 -7.06 -15.40
C GLU A 74 4.87 -6.05 -15.78
N ASN A 75 3.60 -6.47 -15.72
CA ASN A 75 2.48 -5.64 -16.15
C ASN A 75 1.42 -5.32 -15.08
N SER A 76 1.75 -5.61 -13.82
CA SER A 76 0.80 -5.45 -12.72
C SER A 76 1.54 -5.30 -11.39
N VAL A 77 0.78 -4.85 -10.39
CA VAL A 77 1.21 -4.83 -9.00
C VAL A 77 0.22 -5.66 -8.20
N HIS A 78 0.75 -6.56 -7.38
CA HIS A 78 -0.05 -7.44 -6.54
C HIS A 78 0.13 -7.00 -5.09
N ILE A 79 -0.95 -6.60 -4.43
CA ILE A 79 -0.94 -6.25 -3.01
C ILE A 79 -1.47 -7.44 -2.22
N VAL A 80 -0.61 -8.05 -1.40
CA VAL A 80 -0.92 -9.19 -0.55
C VAL A 80 -1.15 -8.70 0.88
N PRO A 81 -2.38 -8.69 1.40
CA PRO A 81 -2.64 -8.29 2.78
C PRO A 81 -2.07 -9.31 3.76
N LYS A 82 -1.39 -8.86 4.81
CA LYS A 82 -0.89 -9.71 5.91
C LYS A 82 -1.97 -9.99 6.95
N GLN A 83 -2.92 -9.07 7.10
CA GLN A 83 -4.04 -9.13 8.05
C GLN A 83 -5.38 -8.89 7.33
N ASN A 84 -6.49 -9.32 7.95
CA ASN A 84 -7.86 -9.08 7.48
C ASN A 84 -8.11 -9.36 5.98
N LYS A 85 -7.41 -10.37 5.42
CA LYS A 85 -7.38 -10.70 3.98
C LYS A 85 -8.77 -10.72 3.32
N GLN A 86 -9.72 -11.46 3.91
CA GLN A 86 -11.06 -11.59 3.32
C GLN A 86 -11.82 -10.27 3.26
N ALA A 87 -11.67 -9.40 4.27
CA ALA A 87 -12.30 -8.09 4.30
C ALA A 87 -11.72 -7.19 3.20
N VAL A 88 -10.39 -7.18 3.04
CA VAL A 88 -9.69 -6.43 1.98
C VAL A 88 -10.12 -6.89 0.60
N LEU A 89 -10.09 -8.21 0.34
CA LEU A 89 -10.47 -8.77 -0.97
C LEU A 89 -11.95 -8.54 -1.30
N ARG A 90 -12.82 -8.44 -0.28
CA ARG A 90 -14.23 -8.07 -0.46
C ARG A 90 -14.38 -6.59 -0.78
N LYS A 91 -13.66 -5.70 -0.08
CA LYS A 91 -13.67 -4.26 -0.35
C LYS A 91 -13.08 -3.95 -1.73
N ALA A 92 -11.97 -4.59 -2.11
CA ALA A 92 -11.37 -4.49 -3.44
C ALA A 92 -12.38 -4.83 -4.55
N LYS A 93 -13.13 -5.93 -4.38
CA LYS A 93 -14.20 -6.30 -5.30
C LYS A 93 -15.28 -5.21 -5.41
N ASN A 94 -15.71 -4.66 -4.29
CA ASN A 94 -16.72 -3.59 -4.27
C ASN A 94 -16.21 -2.29 -4.92
N GLN A 95 -14.89 -2.04 -4.89
CA GLN A 95 -14.23 -0.92 -5.56
C GLN A 95 -13.93 -1.19 -7.05
N GLY A 96 -14.32 -2.36 -7.58
CA GLY A 96 -14.05 -2.74 -8.97
C GLY A 96 -12.58 -2.98 -9.25
N LEU A 97 -11.81 -3.43 -8.26
CA LEU A 97 -10.43 -3.87 -8.44
C LEU A 97 -10.37 -5.37 -8.73
N ASP A 98 -9.42 -5.77 -9.56
CA ASP A 98 -9.10 -7.17 -9.78
C ASP A 98 -8.48 -7.80 -8.54
N ARG A 99 -8.67 -9.11 -8.40
CA ARG A 99 -8.20 -9.87 -7.23
C ARG A 99 -7.89 -11.32 -7.58
N SER A 100 -6.89 -11.87 -6.91
CA SER A 100 -6.65 -13.31 -6.82
C SER A 100 -7.17 -13.85 -5.48
N GLU A 101 -6.85 -15.11 -5.19
CA GLU A 101 -7.17 -15.76 -3.92
C GLU A 101 -6.57 -15.03 -2.71
N ASP A 102 -5.38 -14.44 -2.87
CA ASP A 102 -4.62 -13.83 -1.78
C ASP A 102 -4.21 -12.35 -2.03
N ALA A 103 -4.48 -11.78 -3.20
CA ALA A 103 -3.97 -10.47 -3.57
C ALA A 103 -5.00 -9.58 -4.26
N VAL A 104 -4.87 -8.27 -4.06
CA VAL A 104 -5.49 -7.24 -4.90
C VAL A 104 -4.55 -6.96 -6.07
N ILE A 105 -5.07 -6.93 -7.29
CA ILE A 105 -4.28 -6.74 -8.51
C ILE A 105 -4.57 -5.35 -9.05
N VAL A 106 -3.51 -4.58 -9.30
CA VAL A 106 -3.55 -3.25 -9.90
C VAL A 106 -2.83 -3.33 -11.23
N THR A 107 -3.54 -3.03 -12.32
CA THR A 107 -3.01 -3.08 -13.69
C THR A 107 -2.96 -1.70 -14.34
N GLN A 108 -3.60 -0.69 -13.71
CA GLN A 108 -3.71 0.65 -14.28
C GLN A 108 -3.51 1.73 -13.21
N ALA A 109 -2.93 2.87 -13.61
CA ALA A 109 -2.74 4.02 -12.72
C ALA A 109 -4.06 4.53 -12.10
N ALA A 110 -5.18 4.45 -12.83
CA ALA A 110 -6.50 4.87 -12.34
C ALA A 110 -7.04 4.02 -11.18
N GLU A 111 -6.49 2.82 -10.97
CA GLU A 111 -6.86 1.91 -9.90
C GLU A 111 -6.09 2.17 -8.61
N VAL A 112 -4.95 2.86 -8.69
CA VAL A 112 -4.03 3.09 -7.55
C VAL A 112 -4.78 3.70 -6.37
N LYS A 113 -5.54 4.77 -6.58
CA LYS A 113 -6.29 5.43 -5.50
C LYS A 113 -7.29 4.49 -4.82
N ARG A 114 -8.08 3.75 -5.61
CA ARG A 114 -9.04 2.76 -5.08
C ARG A 114 -8.34 1.66 -4.31
N CYS A 115 -7.14 1.27 -4.75
CA CYS A 115 -6.32 0.28 -4.07
C CYS A 115 -5.86 0.82 -2.71
N VAL A 116 -5.31 2.04 -2.66
CA VAL A 116 -4.88 2.65 -1.40
C VAL A 116 -6.06 2.83 -0.45
N ASP A 117 -7.22 3.32 -0.92
CA ASP A 117 -8.44 3.43 -0.10
C ASP A 117 -8.94 2.08 0.45
N THR A 118 -8.61 0.99 -0.27
CA THR A 118 -8.92 -0.38 0.16
C THR A 118 -7.95 -0.86 1.23
N ILE A 119 -6.66 -0.51 1.11
CA ILE A 119 -5.60 -0.88 2.07
C ILE A 119 -5.72 -0.04 3.34
N SER A 120 -5.99 1.27 3.27
CA SER A 120 -6.22 2.11 4.45
C SER A 120 -7.41 1.65 5.29
N ALA A 121 -8.32 0.84 4.72
CA ALA A 121 -9.37 0.21 5.51
C ALA A 121 -8.84 -0.77 6.57
N LEU A 122 -7.60 -1.26 6.41
CA LEU A 122 -6.95 -2.16 7.35
C LEU A 122 -6.51 -1.49 8.64
N THR A 123 -6.49 -0.15 8.67
CA THR A 123 -6.02 0.64 9.80
C THR A 123 -7.16 1.32 10.55
N ASP A 124 -8.36 1.38 9.99
CA ASP A 124 -9.54 2.05 10.58
C ASP A 124 -10.29 1.19 11.65
N GLU A 125 -9.60 0.32 12.39
CA GLU A 125 -10.20 -0.48 13.49
C GLU A 125 -10.16 0.21 14.86
#